data_AF-A0A523T5J3-F1
#
_entry.id   AF-A0A523T5J3-F1
#
_cell.length_a   1.000
_cell.length_b   1.000
_cell.length_c   1.000
_cell.angle_alpha   90.00
_cell.angle_beta   90.00
_cell.angle_gamma   90.00
#
_symmetry.space_group_name_H-M   'P 1'
#
loop_
_entity.id
_entity.type
_entity.pdbx_description
1 polymer ?
#
loop_
_entity_poly.entity_id
_entity_poly.type
_entity_poly.pdbx_seq_one_letter_code
_entity_poly.pdbx_strand_id
1 'polypeptide(L)'
;MKTVFILFIFSLVCCGVLTKVDLDPDSRDFYETARLIMTKQEKKIFAHLPDEESRKEFIKDFWEKRNPDSETEENEFREEFYRRIEYANARFKEGIPGWKTDRGRIYIYFSAPDQVDMRPMLSLTDEMG
;
A
#
# COMPACT_ATOMS: atom_id res chain seq x y z
N MET A 1 21.36 24.22 -49.26
CA MET A 1 21.53 22.90 -49.91
C MET A 1 23.01 22.54 -49.75
N LYS A 2 23.47 21.51 -49.02
CA LYS A 2 22.91 20.17 -48.76
C LYS A 2 23.38 19.69 -47.36
N THR A 3 22.40 19.28 -46.56
CA THR A 3 22.41 18.23 -45.51
C THR A 3 23.74 17.70 -44.96
N VAL A 4 23.91 17.95 -43.66
CA VAL A 4 24.77 17.24 -42.71
C VAL A 4 24.21 15.83 -42.46
N PHE A 5 25.04 14.80 -42.57
CA PHE A 5 24.73 13.43 -42.11
C PHE A 5 25.72 13.07 -40.99
N ILE A 6 25.37 13.42 -39.76
CA ILE A 6 26.01 12.86 -38.57
C ILE A 6 25.15 11.69 -38.12
N LEU A 7 25.62 10.48 -38.40
CA LEU A 7 25.07 9.25 -37.85
C LEU A 7 25.43 9.19 -36.36
N PHE A 8 24.57 9.76 -35.51
CA PHE A 8 24.56 9.44 -34.08
C PHE A 8 24.05 8.01 -33.93
N ILE A 9 24.97 7.05 -33.91
CA ILE A 9 24.69 5.72 -33.35
C ILE A 9 24.50 5.95 -31.84
N PHE A 10 23.25 6.20 -31.44
CA PHE A 10 22.85 6.16 -30.04
C PHE A 10 22.91 4.70 -29.61
N SER A 11 24.10 4.30 -29.17
CA SER A 11 24.40 2.98 -28.63
C SER A 11 23.37 2.64 -27.56
N LEU A 12 22.51 1.69 -27.92
CA LEU A 12 21.43 1.12 -27.15
C LEU A 12 22.05 0.29 -26.01
N VAL A 13 22.57 0.97 -24.99
CA VAL A 13 22.97 0.34 -23.72
C VAL A 13 21.93 0.71 -22.68
N CYS A 14 20.71 0.22 -22.90
CA CYS A 14 19.87 -0.17 -21.78
C CYS A 14 20.34 -1.55 -21.33
N CYS A 15 21.56 -1.62 -20.75
CA CYS A 15 21.93 -2.79 -19.97
C CYS A 15 21.16 -2.67 -18.66
N GLY A 16 20.00 -3.33 -18.60
CA GLY A 16 19.19 -3.45 -17.40
C GLY A 16 19.95 -4.22 -16.34
N VAL A 17 20.76 -3.51 -15.55
CA VAL A 17 21.22 -4.03 -14.27
C VAL A 17 20.02 -3.91 -13.33
N LEU A 18 19.30 -5.01 -13.15
CA LEU A 18 18.37 -5.19 -12.05
C LEU A 18 19.21 -5.31 -10.77
N THR A 19 19.74 -4.19 -10.28
CA THR A 19 20.27 -4.15 -8.93
C THR A 19 19.08 -4.40 -7.99
N LYS A 20 19.16 -5.45 -7.20
CA LYS A 20 18.24 -5.66 -6.09
C LYS A 20 18.51 -4.54 -5.08
N VAL A 21 17.74 -3.46 -5.16
CA VAL A 21 17.83 -2.34 -4.20
C VAL A 21 17.44 -2.88 -2.82
N ASP A 22 18.36 -2.78 -1.86
CA ASP A 22 18.03 -3.06 -0.46
C ASP A 22 17.33 -1.83 0.12
N LEU A 23 16.17 -2.06 0.74
CA LEU A 23 15.39 -0.99 1.34
C LEU A 23 15.95 -0.68 2.73
N ASP A 24 16.14 0.60 3.03
CA ASP A 24 16.32 1.06 4.41
C ASP A 24 15.11 0.66 5.29
N PRO A 25 15.29 0.57 6.62
CA PRO A 25 14.21 0.14 7.53
C PRO A 25 12.91 0.91 7.34
N ASP A 26 12.97 2.24 7.26
CA ASP A 26 11.78 3.10 7.14
C ASP A 26 11.03 2.84 5.83
N SER A 27 11.75 2.74 4.72
CA SER A 27 11.19 2.40 3.41
C SER A 27 10.56 1.01 3.38
N ARG A 28 11.16 0.04 4.09
CA ARG A 28 10.64 -1.33 4.19
C ARG A 28 9.33 -1.35 4.97
N ASP A 29 9.31 -0.70 6.13
CA ASP A 29 8.15 -0.67 7.02
C ASP A 29 6.98 0.07 6.37
N PHE A 30 7.25 1.20 5.72
CA PHE A 30 6.28 1.90 4.88
C PHE A 30 5.71 0.97 3.80
N TYR A 31 6.57 0.37 2.98
CA TYR A 31 6.14 -0.44 1.84
C TYR A 31 5.36 -1.68 2.24
N GLU A 32 5.66 -2.27 3.40
CA GLU A 32 5.03 -3.50 3.86
C GLU A 32 3.50 -3.38 3.90
N THR A 33 2.98 -2.26 4.42
CA THR A 33 1.55 -1.99 4.54
C THR A 33 1.01 -1.11 3.42
N ALA A 34 1.70 -0.02 3.07
CA ALA A 34 1.22 0.98 2.10
C ALA A 34 0.98 0.37 0.69
N ARG A 35 1.67 -0.72 0.34
CA ARG A 35 1.44 -1.46 -0.93
C ARG A 35 0.00 -1.94 -1.13
N LEU A 36 -0.82 -2.00 -0.07
CA LEU A 36 -2.25 -2.33 -0.16
C LEU A 36 -3.02 -1.26 -0.94
N ILE A 37 -2.64 0.02 -0.78
CA ILE A 37 -3.32 1.19 -1.36
C ILE A 37 -2.50 1.89 -2.45
N MET A 38 -1.35 1.31 -2.83
CA MET A 38 -0.56 1.75 -3.98
C MET A 38 -1.15 1.25 -5.30
N THR A 39 -1.18 2.14 -6.29
CA THR A 39 -1.37 1.82 -7.70
C THR A 39 -0.22 0.96 -8.24
N LYS A 40 -0.44 0.32 -9.39
CA LYS A 40 0.62 -0.43 -10.09
C LYS A 40 1.82 0.45 -10.45
N GLN A 41 1.56 1.71 -10.82
CA GLN A 41 2.59 2.67 -11.17
C GLN A 41 3.41 3.10 -9.95
N GLU A 42 2.76 3.42 -8.83
CA GLU A 42 3.44 3.75 -7.57
C GLU A 42 4.37 2.62 -7.10
N LYS A 43 3.90 1.36 -7.16
CA LYS A 43 4.75 0.19 -6.84
C LYS A 43 5.99 0.12 -7.74
N LYS A 44 5.81 0.35 -9.05
CA LYS A 44 6.92 0.34 -10.01
C LYS A 44 7.90 1.47 -9.74
N ILE A 45 7.41 2.69 -9.49
CA ILE A 45 8.25 3.86 -9.18
C ILE A 45 9.06 3.57 -7.92
N PHE A 46 8.39 3.24 -6.81
CA PHE A 46 9.05 3.00 -5.52
C PHE A 46 10.15 1.92 -5.61
N ALA A 47 9.90 0.84 -6.34
CA ALA A 47 10.86 -0.24 -6.53
C ALA A 47 12.12 0.14 -7.34
N HIS A 48 12.09 1.26 -8.09
CA HIS A 48 13.22 1.73 -8.92
C HIS A 48 13.88 3.00 -8.36
N LEU A 49 13.46 3.49 -7.18
CA LEU A 49 14.11 4.64 -6.55
C LEU A 49 15.52 4.26 -6.06
N PRO A 50 16.57 4.98 -6.47
CA PRO A 50 17.94 4.52 -6.31
C PRO A 50 18.47 4.66 -4.88
N ASP A 51 17.97 5.64 -4.13
CA ASP A 51 18.49 6.04 -2.83
C ASP A 51 17.38 6.31 -1.80
N GLU A 52 17.79 6.44 -0.54
CA GLU A 52 16.90 6.66 0.61
C GLU A 52 16.19 8.01 0.56
N GLU A 53 16.86 9.07 0.10
CA GLU A 53 16.29 10.41 0.04
C GLU A 53 15.16 10.48 -0.97
N SER A 54 15.38 9.89 -2.15
CA SER A 54 14.34 9.71 -3.17
C SER A 54 13.14 8.93 -2.63
N ARG A 55 13.35 7.93 -1.78
CA ARG A 55 12.26 7.15 -1.15
C ARG A 55 11.52 7.97 -0.09
N LYS A 56 12.21 8.78 0.72
CA LYS A 56 11.58 9.69 1.69
C LYS A 56 10.70 10.72 0.99
N GLU A 57 11.18 11.30 -0.10
CA GLU A 57 10.39 12.22 -0.92
C GLU A 57 9.15 11.52 -1.49
N PHE A 58 9.30 10.31 -2.03
CA PHE A 58 8.16 9.52 -2.49
C PHE A 58 7.14 9.26 -1.38
N ILE A 59 7.58 8.90 -0.17
CA ILE A 59 6.70 8.62 0.97
C ILE A 59 5.92 9.88 1.36
N LYS A 60 6.58 11.03 1.42
CA LYS A 60 5.95 12.33 1.66
C LYS A 60 4.86 12.61 0.62
N ASP A 61 5.23 12.57 -0.65
CA ASP A 61 4.32 12.77 -1.79
C ASP A 61 3.14 11.81 -1.79
N PHE A 62 3.39 10.54 -1.46
CA PHE A 62 2.38 9.48 -1.44
C PHE A 62 1.25 9.80 -0.46
N TRP A 63 1.61 10.34 0.71
CA TRP A 63 0.65 10.75 1.73
C TRP A 63 0.03 12.11 1.41
N GLU A 64 0.81 13.10 0.95
CA GLU A 64 0.28 14.42 0.56
C GLU A 64 -0.81 14.31 -0.51
N LYS A 65 -0.62 13.46 -1.52
CA LYS A 65 -1.64 13.21 -2.57
C LYS A 65 -2.94 12.58 -2.05
N ARG A 66 -2.91 12.02 -0.84
CA ARG A 66 -4.06 11.38 -0.19
C ARG A 66 -4.59 12.20 0.99
N ASN A 67 -4.00 13.35 1.29
CA ASN A 67 -4.47 14.21 2.36
C ASN A 67 -5.81 14.88 1.96
N PRO A 68 -6.93 14.60 2.64
CA PRO A 68 -8.22 15.23 2.31
C PRO A 68 -8.24 16.72 2.62
N ASP A 69 -7.51 17.14 3.66
CA ASP A 69 -7.39 18.53 4.09
C ASP A 69 -5.92 18.95 4.13
N SER A 70 -5.50 19.71 3.13
CA SER A 70 -4.13 20.22 3.06
C SER A 70 -3.86 21.41 3.99
N GLU A 71 -4.89 21.95 4.64
CA GLU A 71 -4.76 23.07 5.58
C GLU A 71 -4.37 22.59 6.99
N THR A 72 -4.54 21.31 7.29
CA THR A 72 -4.11 20.69 8.54
C THR A 72 -2.70 20.10 8.43
N GLU A 73 -1.92 20.22 9.51
CA GLU A 73 -0.62 19.54 9.61
C GLU A 73 -0.78 18.00 9.65
N GLU A 74 -1.89 17.53 10.22
CA GLU A 74 -2.24 16.11 10.30
C GLU A 74 -2.89 15.63 9.01
N ASN A 75 -2.55 14.41 8.59
CA ASN A 75 -3.12 13.76 7.42
C ASN A 75 -4.11 12.69 7.88
N GLU A 76 -5.39 13.07 7.91
CA GLU A 76 -6.47 12.22 8.41
C GLU A 76 -6.55 10.88 7.69
N PHE A 77 -6.29 10.84 6.38
CA PHE A 77 -6.30 9.59 5.61
C PHE A 77 -5.19 8.64 6.05
N ARG A 78 -3.99 9.17 6.31
CA ARG A 78 -2.85 8.38 6.80
C ARG A 78 -3.16 7.78 8.17
N GLU A 79 -3.70 8.59 9.08
CA GLU A 79 -4.08 8.14 10.43
C GLU A 79 -5.17 7.07 10.38
N GLU A 80 -6.20 7.31 9.57
CA GLU A 80 -7.26 6.33 9.34
C GLU A 80 -6.72 5.00 8.81
N PHE A 81 -5.81 5.07 7.84
CA PHE A 81 -5.18 3.88 7.27
C PHE A 81 -4.47 3.06 8.34
N TYR A 82 -3.64 3.69 9.19
CA TYR A 82 -2.94 2.99 10.26
C TYR A 82 -3.90 2.47 11.35
N ARG A 83 -4.95 3.22 11.69
CA ARG A 83 -6.01 2.76 12.59
C ARG A 83 -6.69 1.49 12.08
N ARG A 84 -6.93 1.39 10.76
CA ARG A 84 -7.49 0.16 10.15
C ARG A 84 -6.52 -1.00 10.16
N ILE A 85 -5.21 -0.77 10.01
CA ILE A 85 -4.18 -1.81 10.15
C ILE A 85 -4.20 -2.38 11.57
N GLU A 86 -4.24 -1.52 12.58
CA GLU A 86 -4.31 -1.92 13.99
C GLU A 86 -5.60 -2.70 14.29
N TYR A 87 -6.75 -2.20 13.84
CA TYR A 87 -8.02 -2.90 13.98
C TYR A 87 -7.96 -4.29 13.33
N ALA A 88 -7.44 -4.37 12.11
CA ALA A 88 -7.31 -5.62 11.39
C ALA A 88 -6.43 -6.62 12.16
N ASN A 89 -5.30 -6.15 12.69
CA ASN A 89 -4.41 -6.96 13.53
C ASN A 89 -5.07 -7.45 14.81
N ALA A 90 -5.92 -6.65 15.43
CA ALA A 90 -6.63 -7.02 16.65
C ALA A 90 -7.76 -8.04 16.40
N ARG A 91 -8.45 -7.95 15.25
CA ARG A 91 -9.68 -8.73 14.99
C ARG A 91 -9.52 -9.94 14.08
N PHE A 92 -8.58 -9.90 13.15
CA PHE A 92 -8.45 -10.90 12.09
C PHE A 92 -7.13 -11.67 12.15
N LYS A 93 -6.48 -11.75 13.32
CA LYS A 93 -5.24 -12.51 13.48
C LYS A 93 -5.50 -14.02 13.41
N GLU A 94 -4.83 -14.70 12.49
CA GLU A 94 -4.97 -16.15 12.22
C GLU A 94 -3.60 -16.80 12.03
N GLY A 95 -2.71 -16.70 13.01
CA GLY A 95 -1.31 -17.14 12.90
C GLY A 95 -0.42 -16.22 12.06
N ILE A 96 -1.00 -15.38 11.22
CA ILE A 96 -0.37 -14.22 10.56
C ILE A 96 -0.96 -12.90 11.08
N PRO A 97 -0.26 -11.76 10.94
CA PRO A 97 -0.82 -10.44 11.22
C PRO A 97 -2.16 -10.24 10.51
N GLY A 98 -3.14 -9.66 11.21
CA GLY A 98 -4.51 -9.57 10.72
C GLY A 98 -4.64 -8.74 9.44
N TRP A 99 -3.85 -7.68 9.26
CA TRP A 99 -3.82 -6.92 8.00
C TRP A 99 -3.36 -7.75 6.79
N LYS A 100 -2.65 -8.87 7.00
CA LYS A 100 -2.23 -9.79 5.94
C LYS A 100 -3.34 -10.77 5.52
N THR A 101 -4.36 -10.97 6.35
CA THR A 101 -5.51 -11.86 6.05
C THR A 101 -6.48 -11.23 5.05
N ASP A 102 -7.30 -12.04 4.39
CA ASP A 102 -8.31 -11.54 3.45
C ASP A 102 -9.35 -10.67 4.15
N ARG A 103 -9.80 -11.06 5.36
CA ARG A 103 -10.75 -10.27 6.16
C ARG A 103 -10.16 -8.91 6.56
N GLY A 104 -8.90 -8.89 6.97
CA GLY A 104 -8.20 -7.65 7.31
C GLY A 104 -8.03 -6.72 6.11
N ARG A 105 -7.68 -7.26 4.93
CA ARG A 105 -7.59 -6.47 3.70
C ARG A 105 -8.94 -5.86 3.32
N ILE A 106 -10.01 -6.64 3.37
CA ILE A 106 -11.38 -6.14 3.12
C ILE A 106 -11.71 -4.98 4.07
N TYR A 107 -11.44 -5.14 5.37
CA TYR A 107 -11.67 -4.07 6.35
C TYR A 107 -10.83 -2.82 6.07
N ILE A 108 -9.56 -2.95 5.66
CA ILE A 108 -8.72 -1.79 5.33
C ILE A 108 -9.29 -1.03 4.14
N TYR A 109 -9.77 -1.74 3.11
CA TYR A 109 -10.35 -1.12 1.92
C TYR A 109 -11.72 -0.47 2.17
N PHE A 110 -12.59 -1.14 2.91
CA PHE A 110 -14.01 -0.76 3.00
C PHE A 110 -14.45 -0.25 4.37
N SER A 111 -13.57 -0.25 5.38
CA SER A 111 -13.90 0.09 6.77
C SER A 111 -14.86 -0.93 7.41
N ALA A 112 -15.52 -0.52 8.51
CA ALA A 112 -16.56 -1.31 9.15
C ALA A 112 -17.78 -1.48 8.23
N PRO A 113 -18.47 -2.62 8.32
CA PRO A 113 -19.71 -2.84 7.58
C PRO A 113 -20.83 -1.92 8.08
N ASP A 114 -21.72 -1.51 7.17
CA ASP A 114 -22.88 -0.69 7.52
C ASP A 114 -23.89 -1.44 8.39
N GLN A 115 -23.99 -2.77 8.23
CA GLN A 115 -24.89 -3.63 9.00
C GLN A 115 -24.21 -4.94 9.38
N VAL A 116 -24.49 -5.42 10.59
CA VAL A 116 -24.00 -6.72 11.11
C VAL A 116 -25.19 -7.53 11.62
N ASP A 117 -25.58 -8.53 10.83
CA ASP A 117 -26.63 -9.48 11.22
C ASP A 117 -26.02 -10.66 11.97
N MET A 118 -26.21 -10.70 13.30
CA MET A 118 -25.91 -11.89 14.09
C MET A 118 -27.10 -12.84 14.07
N ARG A 119 -27.05 -13.84 13.21
CA ARG A 119 -28.01 -14.93 13.22
C ARG A 119 -27.51 -16.03 14.15
N PRO A 120 -28.07 -16.19 15.36
CA PRO A 120 -27.78 -17.38 16.15
C PRO A 120 -28.19 -18.60 15.33
N MET A 121 -27.33 -19.62 15.30
CA MET A 121 -27.73 -20.91 14.76
C MET A 121 -28.88 -21.39 15.62
N LEU A 122 -30.10 -21.42 15.07
CA LEU A 122 -31.25 -22.00 15.76
C LEU A 122 -30.87 -23.43 16.14
N SER A 123 -30.79 -23.69 17.44
CA SER A 123 -30.58 -25.04 17.92
C SER A 123 -31.86 -25.82 17.59
N LEU A 124 -31.78 -26.80 16.70
CA LEU A 124 -32.92 -27.68 16.35
C LEU A 124 -33.37 -28.55 17.54
N THR A 125 -32.82 -28.33 18.73
CA THR A 125 -33.14 -29.07 19.95
C THR A 125 -34.30 -28.45 20.74
N ASP A 126 -34.76 -27.25 20.40
CA ASP A 126 -35.80 -26.55 21.17
C ASP A 126 -37.25 -26.86 20.70
N GLU A 127 -37.44 -27.63 19.60
CA GLU A 127 -38.77 -27.97 19.06
C GLU A 127 -39.21 -29.44 19.28
N MET A 128 -38.46 -30.21 20.09
CA MET A 128 -38.81 -31.62 20.39
C MET A 128 -39.22 -31.88 21.85
N GLY A 129 -39.72 -30.86 22.56
CA GLY A 129 -40.21 -30.95 23.94
C GLY A 129 -41.73 -31.02 24.05
#